data_AF-A0A368G395-F1
#
_entry.id   AF-A0A368G395-F1
#
_cell.length_a   1.000
_cell.length_b   1.000
_cell.length_c   1.000
_cell.angle_alpha   90.00
_cell.angle_beta   90.00
_cell.angle_gamma   90.00
#
_symmetry.space_group_name_H-M   'P 1'
#
loop_
_entity.id
_entity.type
_entity.pdbx_description
1 polymer ?
#
loop_
_entity_poly.entity_id
_entity_poly.type
_entity_poly.pdbx_seq_one_letter_code
_entity_poly.pdbx_strand_id
1 'polypeptide(L)'
;MPEHAYNMCTVPSPTTLQILVQSVGCVLTLYQGDQCVFSRSPLPALHPGPLSYCYPSSSLVTSNGGRLHSVKFSLLAGLGNTGKRVTFDWTFHLGDTCIDMAMEDTPPIQPSIICLCRYTVYCLTTGGTVRWQIRLEQVGTALMVYNVGKETLSVRLCVATSSNTLLVFLDNKLMWNSQTEDTVVSLKLSTFSSTYQNVLSMLSTEGRVSIGYLGTEPNLYKVPVDNRFIDFKTKIQEMRDIEASIKDSGSVGLEKKSTLTMKCIAGELEKATIEHEAKQGAPICPLTVTLQGIEGADQVKINIRSTLHTTSKQFAVDHPEGTEAVKIAFFVGDSMPTSTTVHLAAHCSGTQATAVTSFRVPFAVMFTETSPERNATYKLTLESDQSCVPLNTLFHEFQTENPQSIGFRVHGYDATVSVFTAHKSSRYRIQTDHLQLLNVVVTELVERLRVAQSGVQLHANIPMGYITTKLEELIELESKSRIQEKVIGDRSREMRAIEALILSKTRNTKPETFEHIDLLYSDAHEQVIALVLSPFF
;
A
#
# COMPACT_ATOMS: atom_id res chain seq x y z
N MET A 1 10.76 -49.39 -24.81
CA MET A 1 11.29 -48.21 -25.53
C MET A 1 12.63 -47.82 -24.93
N PRO A 2 13.60 -47.34 -25.73
CA PRO A 2 14.94 -46.96 -25.24
C PRO A 2 14.96 -45.65 -24.44
N GLU A 3 13.95 -44.78 -24.57
CA GLU A 3 13.79 -43.53 -23.81
C GLU A 3 12.33 -43.38 -23.33
N HIS A 4 12.09 -42.52 -22.33
CA HIS A 4 10.75 -42.17 -21.86
C HIS A 4 9.96 -41.41 -22.95
N ALA A 5 8.72 -41.83 -23.20
CA ALA A 5 7.83 -41.20 -24.17
C ALA A 5 7.17 -39.93 -23.61
N TYR A 6 7.00 -38.92 -24.46
CA TYR A 6 6.29 -37.68 -24.14
C TYR A 6 4.88 -37.68 -24.74
N ASN A 7 4.77 -37.89 -26.05
CA ASN A 7 3.49 -38.00 -26.75
C ASN A 7 3.61 -38.95 -27.96
N MET A 8 2.49 -39.20 -28.63
CA MET A 8 2.44 -40.02 -29.84
C MET A 8 1.35 -39.53 -30.78
N CYS A 9 1.52 -39.77 -32.07
CA CYS A 9 0.49 -39.57 -33.08
C CYS A 9 0.37 -40.82 -33.96
N THR A 10 -0.82 -41.05 -34.50
CA THR A 10 -1.06 -42.14 -35.46
C THR A 10 -0.67 -41.67 -36.86
N VAL A 11 0.06 -42.51 -37.59
CA VAL A 11 0.38 -42.30 -39.00
C VAL A 11 -0.43 -43.30 -39.82
N PRO A 12 -1.19 -42.84 -40.83
CA PRO A 12 -1.96 -43.73 -41.68
C PRO A 12 -1.03 -44.65 -42.49
N SER A 13 -1.37 -45.93 -42.55
CA SER A 13 -0.79 -46.89 -43.48
C SER A 13 -1.90 -47.78 -44.04
N PRO A 14 -1.83 -48.17 -45.32
CA PRO A 14 -2.92 -48.87 -46.02
C PRO A 14 -3.25 -50.25 -45.45
N THR A 15 -2.37 -50.87 -44.66
CA THR A 15 -2.53 -52.27 -44.19
C THR A 15 -2.47 -52.45 -42.68
N THR A 16 -1.84 -51.53 -41.93
CA THR A 16 -1.68 -51.63 -40.47
C THR A 16 -1.55 -50.26 -39.84
N LEU A 17 -2.09 -50.05 -38.64
CA LEU A 17 -1.89 -48.81 -37.88
C LEU A 17 -0.41 -48.64 -37.52
N GLN A 18 0.16 -47.47 -37.87
CA GLN A 18 1.51 -47.08 -37.45
C GLN A 18 1.40 -46.00 -36.37
N ILE A 19 2.22 -46.11 -35.33
CA ILE A 19 2.26 -45.15 -34.23
C ILE A 19 3.64 -44.52 -34.20
N LEU A 20 3.68 -43.20 -34.31
CA LEU A 20 4.89 -42.41 -34.16
C LEU A 20 4.95 -41.88 -32.73
N VAL A 21 6.02 -42.20 -32.02
CA VAL A 21 6.23 -41.83 -30.63
C VAL A 21 7.38 -40.83 -30.55
N GLN A 22 7.15 -39.74 -29.84
CA GLN A 22 8.18 -38.76 -29.50
C GLN A 22 8.67 -39.02 -28.07
N SER A 23 9.98 -39.15 -27.90
CA SER A 23 10.59 -39.22 -26.58
C SER A 23 10.72 -37.84 -25.92
N VAL A 24 11.01 -37.81 -24.62
CA VAL A 24 11.37 -36.59 -23.89
C VAL A 24 12.63 -35.93 -24.49
N GLY A 25 13.55 -36.74 -25.02
CA GLY A 25 14.73 -36.29 -25.76
C GLY A 25 14.43 -35.77 -27.17
N CYS A 26 13.16 -35.64 -27.58
CA CYS A 26 12.72 -35.26 -28.92
C CYS A 26 13.14 -36.25 -30.03
N VAL A 27 13.38 -37.51 -29.69
CA VAL A 27 13.66 -38.61 -30.62
C VAL A 27 12.33 -39.14 -31.17
N LEU A 28 12.22 -39.31 -32.49
CA LEU A 28 11.02 -39.83 -33.15
C LEU A 28 11.21 -41.30 -33.50
N THR A 29 10.33 -42.17 -32.98
CA THR A 29 10.36 -43.61 -33.22
C THR A 29 9.04 -44.10 -33.81
N LEU A 30 9.08 -44.76 -34.95
CA LEU A 30 7.90 -45.31 -35.62
C LEU A 30 7.73 -46.80 -35.31
N TYR A 31 6.55 -47.17 -34.82
CA TYR A 31 6.16 -48.55 -34.56
C TYR A 31 5.05 -48.99 -35.51
N GLN A 32 5.13 -50.22 -35.98
CA GLN A 32 4.11 -50.89 -36.77
C GLN A 32 3.80 -52.23 -36.11
N GLY A 33 2.66 -52.32 -35.42
CA GLY A 33 2.41 -53.41 -34.49
C GLY A 33 3.52 -53.50 -33.44
N ASP A 34 4.11 -54.68 -33.27
CA ASP A 34 5.18 -54.93 -32.31
C ASP A 34 6.59 -54.59 -32.85
N GLN A 35 6.70 -54.19 -34.12
CA GLN A 35 7.98 -53.92 -34.78
C GLN A 35 8.32 -52.43 -34.77
N CYS A 36 9.55 -52.11 -34.36
CA CYS A 36 10.12 -50.77 -34.53
C CYS A 36 10.64 -50.64 -35.97
N VAL A 37 9.98 -49.79 -36.76
CA VAL A 37 10.34 -49.54 -38.17
C VAL A 37 11.61 -48.70 -38.27
N PHE A 38 11.67 -47.59 -37.51
CA PHE A 38 12.86 -46.75 -37.42
C PHE A 38 12.87 -45.89 -36.16
N SER A 39 14.05 -45.40 -35.78
CA SER A 39 14.27 -44.34 -34.80
C SER A 39 15.18 -43.25 -35.42
N ARG A 40 14.84 -41.97 -35.21
CA ARG A 40 15.57 -40.82 -35.77
C ARG A 40 16.23 -39.98 -34.68
N SER A 41 17.33 -39.34 -35.02
CA SER A 41 18.05 -38.40 -34.14
C SER A 41 17.12 -37.31 -33.59
N PRO A 42 17.40 -36.78 -32.39
CA PRO A 42 16.53 -35.82 -31.74
C PRO A 42 16.32 -34.57 -32.59
N LEU A 43 15.09 -34.06 -32.58
CA LEU A 43 14.75 -32.76 -33.17
C LEU A 43 15.52 -31.64 -32.44
N PRO A 44 15.88 -30.53 -33.10
CA PRO A 44 16.68 -29.47 -32.51
C PRO A 44 15.86 -28.63 -31.52
N ALA A 45 15.60 -29.17 -30.34
CA ALA A 45 14.86 -28.50 -29.27
C ALA A 45 15.23 -29.01 -27.88
N LEU A 46 15.07 -28.13 -26.88
CA LEU A 46 15.33 -28.44 -25.47
C LEU A 46 14.18 -29.21 -24.81
N HIS A 47 12.95 -28.97 -25.26
CA HIS A 47 11.74 -29.60 -24.72
C HIS A 47 10.81 -30.06 -25.86
N PRO A 48 10.18 -31.23 -25.73
CA PRO A 48 9.21 -31.73 -26.70
C PRO A 48 7.92 -30.92 -26.59
N GLY A 49 7.25 -30.69 -27.73
CA GLY A 49 5.90 -30.15 -27.75
C GLY A 49 4.94 -31.02 -28.57
N PRO A 50 3.74 -30.50 -28.91
CA PRO A 50 2.71 -31.30 -29.56
C PRO A 50 3.14 -31.79 -30.95
N LEU A 51 2.69 -33.00 -31.27
CA LEU A 51 3.02 -33.74 -32.48
C LEU A 51 1.73 -34.15 -33.19
N SER A 52 1.64 -33.86 -34.49
CA SER A 52 0.48 -34.26 -35.29
C SER A 52 0.86 -34.53 -36.75
N TYR A 53 0.08 -35.40 -37.41
CA TYR A 53 0.28 -35.80 -38.79
C TYR A 53 -0.77 -35.14 -39.68
N CYS A 54 -0.34 -34.48 -40.75
CA CYS A 54 -1.22 -33.85 -41.72
C CYS A 54 -1.37 -34.74 -42.96
N TYR A 55 -2.59 -35.24 -43.21
CA TYR A 55 -2.84 -36.22 -44.26
C TYR A 55 -2.65 -35.63 -45.68
N PRO A 56 -3.22 -34.45 -46.02
CA PRO A 56 -3.17 -33.96 -47.41
C PRO A 56 -1.77 -33.60 -47.89
N SER A 57 -0.87 -33.18 -47.00
CA SER A 57 0.53 -32.90 -47.32
C SER A 57 1.46 -34.07 -47.06
N SER A 58 0.96 -35.16 -46.43
CA SER A 58 1.77 -36.29 -45.95
C SER A 58 2.98 -35.83 -45.12
N SER A 59 2.77 -34.79 -44.32
CA SER A 59 3.81 -34.14 -43.52
C SER A 59 3.52 -34.31 -42.03
N LEU A 60 4.59 -34.55 -41.28
CA LEU A 60 4.60 -34.51 -39.83
C LEU A 60 4.83 -33.07 -39.38
N VAL A 61 4.00 -32.60 -38.47
CA VAL A 61 4.08 -31.28 -37.88
C VAL A 61 4.36 -31.41 -36.39
N THR A 62 5.35 -30.69 -35.91
CA THR A 62 5.77 -30.71 -34.50
C THR A 62 6.08 -29.29 -34.05
N SER A 63 5.65 -28.93 -32.84
CA SER A 63 6.03 -27.65 -32.26
C SER A 63 7.09 -27.88 -31.19
N ASN A 64 8.32 -27.40 -31.41
CA ASN A 64 9.37 -27.50 -30.41
C ASN A 64 10.08 -26.13 -30.25
N GLY A 65 10.39 -25.74 -29.01
CA GLY A 65 11.11 -24.49 -28.74
C GLY A 65 10.42 -23.21 -29.24
N GLY A 66 9.08 -23.16 -29.24
CA GLY A 66 8.29 -22.00 -29.71
C GLY A 66 8.27 -21.82 -31.23
N ARG A 67 8.68 -22.84 -31.98
CA ARG A 67 8.61 -22.89 -33.45
C ARG A 67 7.80 -24.10 -33.90
N LEU A 68 7.03 -23.92 -34.95
CA LEU A 68 6.33 -24.97 -35.65
C LEU A 68 7.22 -25.46 -36.80
N HIS A 69 7.45 -26.76 -36.85
CA HIS A 69 8.29 -27.42 -37.83
C HIS A 69 7.45 -28.42 -38.62
N SER A 70 7.57 -28.39 -39.95
CA SER A 70 6.93 -29.36 -40.84
C SER A 70 8.00 -30.18 -41.57
N VAL A 71 7.84 -31.50 -41.60
CA VAL A 71 8.73 -32.42 -42.33
C VAL A 71 7.89 -33.44 -43.09
N LYS A 72 8.18 -33.60 -44.39
CA LYS A 72 7.54 -34.64 -45.20
C LYS A 72 7.88 -36.02 -44.64
N PHE A 73 6.87 -36.87 -44.47
CA PHE A 73 7.07 -38.17 -43.86
C PHE A 73 7.97 -39.09 -44.69
N SER A 74 7.93 -38.97 -46.02
CA SER A 74 8.83 -39.70 -46.93
C SER A 74 10.30 -39.35 -46.71
N LEU A 75 10.62 -38.08 -46.44
CA LEU A 75 11.97 -37.64 -46.11
C LEU A 75 12.39 -38.16 -44.74
N LEU A 76 11.48 -38.15 -43.75
CA LEU A 76 11.74 -38.70 -42.43
C LEU A 76 12.01 -40.22 -42.49
N ALA A 77 11.20 -40.97 -43.24
CA ALA A 77 11.33 -42.42 -43.40
C ALA A 77 12.57 -42.80 -44.23
N GLY A 78 12.90 -42.03 -45.27
CA GLY A 78 14.01 -42.29 -46.19
C GLY A 78 15.41 -41.99 -45.64
N LEU A 79 15.54 -41.24 -44.55
CA LEU A 79 16.81 -41.05 -43.86
C LEU A 79 17.27 -42.41 -43.28
N GLY A 80 18.48 -42.88 -43.59
CA GLY A 80 19.04 -44.05 -42.88
C GLY A 80 19.17 -43.76 -41.37
N ASN A 81 19.40 -44.79 -40.55
CA ASN A 81 19.67 -44.63 -39.09
C ASN A 81 21.00 -43.89 -38.78
N THR A 82 21.56 -43.18 -39.76
CA THR A 82 22.90 -42.59 -39.76
C THR A 82 22.92 -41.17 -39.20
N GLY A 83 22.31 -40.91 -38.02
CA GLY A 83 22.53 -39.69 -37.22
C GLY A 83 22.42 -38.31 -37.91
N LYS A 84 21.94 -38.23 -39.16
CA LYS A 84 21.83 -37.01 -39.94
C LYS A 84 20.66 -36.19 -39.42
N ARG A 85 20.91 -34.90 -39.17
CA ARG A 85 19.88 -33.95 -38.70
C ARG A 85 18.70 -33.91 -39.67
N VAL A 86 17.49 -33.91 -39.11
CA VAL A 86 16.25 -33.79 -39.88
C VAL A 86 16.19 -32.43 -40.56
N THR A 87 15.94 -32.41 -41.86
CA THR A 87 15.70 -31.18 -42.64
C THR A 87 14.20 -30.89 -42.70
N PHE A 88 13.81 -29.70 -42.26
CA PHE A 88 12.41 -29.25 -42.29
C PHE A 88 12.05 -28.64 -43.65
N ASP A 89 10.81 -28.85 -44.09
CA ASP A 89 10.25 -28.27 -45.31
C ASP A 89 9.99 -26.77 -45.12
N TRP A 90 9.41 -26.43 -43.98
CA TRP A 90 9.24 -25.05 -43.53
C TRP A 90 9.23 -24.97 -42.01
N THR A 91 9.50 -23.78 -41.50
CA THR A 91 9.45 -23.46 -40.07
C THR A 91 8.73 -22.14 -39.86
N PHE A 92 7.89 -22.07 -38.82
CA PHE A 92 7.14 -20.87 -38.46
C PHE A 92 7.37 -20.53 -36.97
N HIS A 93 7.61 -19.26 -36.65
CA HIS A 93 7.80 -18.81 -35.27
C HIS A 93 6.46 -18.47 -34.63
N LEU A 94 6.09 -19.18 -33.57
CA LEU A 94 4.84 -18.95 -32.85
C LEU A 94 4.96 -17.80 -31.81
N GLY A 95 6.18 -17.40 -31.47
CA GLY A 95 6.44 -16.38 -30.42
C GLY A 95 6.19 -16.88 -28.99
N ASP A 96 5.57 -18.04 -28.83
CA ASP A 96 5.24 -18.68 -27.57
C ASP A 96 5.23 -20.22 -27.72
N THR A 97 5.17 -20.93 -26.60
CA THR A 97 5.05 -22.39 -26.53
C THR A 97 3.66 -22.87 -26.97
N CYS A 98 3.63 -23.84 -27.88
CA CYS A 98 2.39 -24.51 -28.28
C CYS A 98 2.01 -25.55 -27.20
N ILE A 99 0.80 -25.42 -26.68
CA ILE A 99 0.23 -26.31 -25.66
C ILE A 99 -0.40 -27.52 -26.34
N ASP A 100 -1.23 -27.28 -27.35
CA ASP A 100 -1.97 -28.32 -28.04
C ASP A 100 -2.06 -28.02 -29.54
N MET A 101 -2.21 -29.07 -30.35
CA MET A 101 -2.24 -28.99 -31.81
C MET A 101 -3.27 -29.96 -32.36
N ALA A 102 -4.13 -29.45 -33.24
CA ALA A 102 -5.12 -30.23 -33.95
C ALA A 102 -5.05 -29.94 -35.45
N MET A 103 -5.43 -30.94 -36.25
CA MET A 103 -5.49 -30.86 -37.70
C MET A 103 -6.96 -30.92 -38.12
N GLU A 104 -7.37 -30.02 -39.01
CA GLU A 104 -8.65 -30.14 -39.72
C GLU A 104 -8.36 -30.37 -41.20
N ASP A 105 -8.64 -31.56 -41.69
CA ASP A 105 -8.39 -31.98 -43.06
C ASP A 105 -9.61 -32.62 -43.74
N THR A 106 -10.78 -32.55 -43.10
CA THR A 106 -12.03 -33.09 -43.62
C THR A 106 -12.54 -32.27 -44.82
N PRO A 107 -12.61 -32.83 -46.04
CA PRO A 107 -13.21 -32.12 -47.18
C PRO A 107 -14.70 -31.81 -46.92
N PRO A 108 -15.22 -30.64 -47.31
CA PRO A 108 -14.66 -29.66 -48.25
C PRO A 108 -13.77 -28.56 -47.61
N ILE A 109 -13.47 -28.64 -46.31
CA ILE A 109 -12.67 -27.63 -45.62
C ILE A 109 -11.23 -27.67 -46.14
N GLN A 110 -10.64 -26.49 -46.38
CA GLN A 110 -9.23 -26.42 -46.74
C GLN A 110 -8.36 -26.91 -45.56
N PRO A 111 -7.45 -27.87 -45.78
CA PRO A 111 -6.61 -28.44 -44.74
C PRO A 111 -5.86 -27.39 -43.93
N SER A 112 -6.04 -27.42 -42.62
CA SER A 112 -5.54 -26.40 -41.70
C SER A 112 -4.91 -27.01 -40.46
N ILE A 113 -3.82 -26.39 -40.03
CA ILE A 113 -3.08 -26.72 -38.81
C ILE A 113 -3.50 -25.72 -37.75
N ILE A 114 -4.13 -26.19 -36.68
CA ILE A 114 -4.60 -25.33 -35.59
C ILE A 114 -3.69 -25.55 -34.38
N CYS A 115 -3.01 -24.50 -33.97
CA CYS A 115 -2.05 -24.52 -32.86
C CYS A 115 -2.56 -23.61 -31.74
N LEU A 116 -2.76 -24.18 -30.55
CA LEU A 116 -3.04 -23.43 -29.34
C LEU A 116 -1.71 -23.13 -28.64
N CYS A 117 -1.37 -21.85 -28.53
CA CYS A 117 -0.33 -21.33 -27.63
C CYS A 117 -0.98 -20.81 -26.34
N ARG A 118 -0.21 -20.24 -25.39
CA ARG A 118 -0.79 -19.78 -24.12
C ARG A 118 -1.83 -18.69 -24.33
N TYR A 119 -1.52 -17.68 -25.14
CA TYR A 119 -2.40 -16.52 -25.37
C TYR A 119 -2.86 -16.37 -26.82
N THR A 120 -2.49 -17.28 -27.71
CA THR A 120 -2.78 -17.14 -29.14
C THR A 120 -3.18 -18.47 -29.75
N VAL A 121 -4.25 -18.48 -30.53
CA VAL A 121 -4.63 -19.60 -31.41
C VAL A 121 -4.22 -19.24 -32.83
N TYR A 122 -3.40 -20.08 -33.46
CA TYR A 122 -3.02 -19.93 -34.85
C TYR A 122 -3.74 -20.95 -35.71
N CYS A 123 -4.21 -20.53 -36.88
CA CYS A 123 -4.63 -21.42 -37.95
C CYS A 123 -3.72 -21.21 -39.15
N LEU A 124 -2.96 -22.22 -39.50
CA LEU A 124 -2.01 -22.21 -40.62
C LEU A 124 -2.48 -23.12 -41.74
N THR A 125 -2.07 -22.80 -42.97
CA THR A 125 -2.18 -23.74 -44.09
C THR A 125 -1.13 -24.85 -43.96
N THR A 126 -1.28 -25.91 -44.75
CA THR A 126 -0.27 -26.98 -44.90
C THR A 126 1.11 -26.48 -45.34
N GLY A 127 1.18 -25.31 -45.97
CA GLY A 127 2.40 -24.65 -46.41
C GLY A 127 3.03 -23.70 -45.38
N GLY A 128 2.47 -23.60 -44.17
CA GLY A 128 3.04 -22.77 -43.09
C GLY A 128 2.66 -21.28 -43.16
N THR A 129 1.71 -20.90 -44.00
CA THR A 129 1.16 -19.53 -44.02
C THR A 129 0.01 -19.38 -43.02
N VAL A 130 -0.02 -18.27 -42.27
CA VAL A 130 -1.09 -17.98 -41.32
C VAL A 130 -2.36 -17.58 -42.08
N ARG A 131 -3.46 -18.31 -41.85
CA ARG A 131 -4.79 -17.96 -42.36
C ARG A 131 -5.46 -16.91 -41.49
N TRP A 132 -5.46 -17.17 -40.19
CA TRP A 132 -5.97 -16.26 -39.17
C TRP A 132 -5.34 -16.60 -37.82
N GLN A 133 -5.42 -15.64 -36.90
CA GLN A 133 -4.96 -15.78 -35.52
C GLN A 133 -6.00 -15.17 -34.57
N ILE A 134 -6.12 -15.73 -33.38
CA ILE A 134 -6.98 -15.24 -32.30
C ILE A 134 -6.10 -14.98 -31.09
N ARG A 135 -6.14 -13.77 -30.54
CA ARG A 135 -5.50 -13.45 -29.27
C ARG A 135 -6.50 -13.66 -28.15
N LEU A 136 -6.18 -14.56 -27.23
CA LEU A 136 -6.95 -14.84 -26.03
C LEU A 136 -6.58 -13.84 -24.93
N GLU A 137 -7.56 -13.39 -24.16
CA GLU A 137 -7.32 -12.58 -22.96
C GLU A 137 -6.75 -13.41 -21.81
N GLN A 138 -6.98 -14.72 -21.86
CA GLN A 138 -6.70 -15.68 -20.81
C GLN A 138 -5.88 -16.85 -21.35
N VAL A 139 -5.16 -17.54 -20.46
CA VAL A 139 -4.34 -18.69 -20.87
C VAL A 139 -5.25 -19.83 -21.32
N GLY A 140 -5.09 -20.27 -22.58
CA GLY A 140 -5.77 -21.45 -23.12
C GLY A 140 -5.15 -22.73 -22.56
N THR A 141 -5.98 -23.68 -22.14
CA THR A 141 -5.54 -24.93 -21.49
C THR A 141 -5.73 -26.15 -22.37
N ALA A 142 -6.80 -26.18 -23.17
CA ALA A 142 -7.13 -27.31 -24.04
C ALA A 142 -7.73 -26.82 -25.36
N LEU A 143 -7.45 -27.54 -26.45
CA LEU A 143 -8.00 -27.29 -27.77
C LEU A 143 -8.83 -28.50 -28.23
N MET A 144 -9.97 -28.23 -28.84
CA MET A 144 -10.71 -29.23 -29.58
C MET A 144 -11.15 -28.64 -30.91
N VAL A 145 -10.86 -29.33 -32.00
CA VAL A 145 -11.35 -28.99 -33.33
C VAL A 145 -12.37 -30.05 -33.71
N TYR A 146 -13.51 -29.60 -34.27
CA TYR A 146 -14.61 -30.50 -34.52
C TYR A 146 -15.38 -30.15 -35.79
N ASN A 147 -16.02 -31.16 -36.36
CA ASN A 147 -16.80 -31.04 -37.59
C ASN A 147 -18.19 -31.68 -37.38
N VAL A 148 -19.26 -30.97 -37.76
CA VAL A 148 -20.66 -31.39 -37.51
C VAL A 148 -21.46 -31.53 -38.82
N GLY A 149 -20.83 -31.58 -39.99
CA GLY A 149 -21.55 -31.84 -41.23
C GLY A 149 -20.80 -31.50 -42.51
N LYS A 150 -21.30 -32.03 -43.64
CA LYS A 150 -20.63 -32.01 -44.95
C LYS A 150 -20.67 -30.67 -45.71
N GLU A 151 -21.35 -29.65 -45.18
CA GLU A 151 -21.66 -28.42 -45.94
C GLU A 151 -20.89 -27.17 -45.50
N THR A 152 -20.08 -27.24 -44.44
CA THR A 152 -19.39 -26.05 -43.90
C THR A 152 -17.94 -25.95 -44.38
N LEU A 153 -17.55 -24.78 -44.89
CA LEU A 153 -16.18 -24.46 -45.33
C LEU A 153 -15.30 -23.87 -44.22
N SER A 154 -15.88 -23.60 -43.05
CA SER A 154 -15.23 -22.95 -41.90
C SER A 154 -14.78 -23.96 -40.86
N VAL A 155 -13.66 -23.66 -40.19
CA VAL A 155 -13.13 -24.45 -39.09
C VAL A 155 -13.92 -24.13 -37.82
N ARG A 156 -14.36 -25.15 -37.09
CA ARG A 156 -14.97 -24.99 -35.76
C ARG A 156 -14.04 -25.52 -34.70
N LEU A 157 -13.84 -24.73 -33.66
CA LEU A 157 -12.94 -25.08 -32.59
C LEU A 157 -13.49 -24.61 -31.26
N CYS A 158 -13.07 -25.27 -30.20
CA CYS A 158 -13.40 -24.99 -28.84
C CYS A 158 -12.11 -24.91 -28.04
N VAL A 159 -11.98 -23.85 -27.24
CA VAL A 159 -10.82 -23.59 -26.39
C VAL A 159 -11.30 -23.47 -24.96
N ALA A 160 -10.72 -24.27 -24.08
CA ALA A 160 -10.85 -24.06 -22.64
C ALA A 160 -9.77 -23.09 -22.17
N THR A 161 -10.10 -22.28 -21.16
CA THR A 161 -9.16 -21.36 -20.53
C THR A 161 -8.94 -21.69 -19.06
N SER A 162 -7.87 -21.12 -18.51
CA SER A 162 -7.53 -21.19 -17.08
C SER A 162 -8.53 -20.51 -16.14
N SER A 163 -9.43 -19.63 -16.61
CA SER A 163 -10.53 -19.08 -15.81
C SER A 163 -11.81 -19.91 -15.84
N ASN A 164 -11.71 -21.20 -16.20
CA ASN A 164 -12.88 -22.07 -16.30
C ASN A 164 -13.93 -21.49 -17.28
N THR A 165 -13.46 -20.97 -18.42
CA THR A 165 -14.35 -20.56 -19.52
C THR A 165 -14.09 -21.40 -20.75
N LEU A 166 -15.17 -21.73 -21.43
CA LEU A 166 -15.20 -22.51 -22.66
C LEU A 166 -15.63 -21.59 -23.80
N LEU A 167 -14.72 -21.37 -24.74
CA LEU A 167 -14.89 -20.49 -25.87
C LEU A 167 -15.08 -21.32 -27.14
N VAL A 168 -16.22 -21.15 -27.81
CA VAL A 168 -16.52 -21.85 -29.07
C VAL A 168 -16.40 -20.86 -30.22
N PHE A 169 -15.50 -21.15 -31.16
CA PHE A 169 -15.20 -20.31 -32.30
C PHE A 169 -15.62 -20.97 -33.63
N LEU A 170 -16.02 -20.11 -34.57
CA LEU A 170 -16.16 -20.41 -35.98
C LEU A 170 -15.12 -19.54 -36.72
N ASP A 171 -14.08 -20.19 -37.26
CA ASP A 171 -12.84 -19.55 -37.71
C ASP A 171 -12.29 -18.59 -36.63
N ASN A 172 -12.31 -17.28 -36.88
CA ASN A 172 -11.85 -16.24 -35.98
C ASN A 172 -12.97 -15.54 -35.20
N LYS A 173 -14.22 -16.01 -35.30
CA LYS A 173 -15.39 -15.39 -34.64
C LYS A 173 -15.81 -16.22 -33.43
N LEU A 174 -15.93 -15.58 -32.27
CA LEU A 174 -16.49 -16.19 -31.07
C LEU A 174 -17.99 -16.36 -31.24
N MET A 175 -18.47 -17.61 -31.21
CA MET A 175 -19.89 -17.96 -31.37
C MET A 175 -20.58 -18.23 -30.04
N TRP A 176 -19.85 -18.79 -29.09
CA TRP A 176 -20.38 -19.14 -27.78
C TRP A 176 -19.33 -18.97 -26.69
N ASN A 177 -19.78 -18.57 -25.51
CA ASN A 177 -18.96 -18.52 -24.31
C ASN A 177 -19.78 -19.09 -23.15
N SER A 178 -19.22 -20.06 -22.43
CA SER A 178 -19.86 -20.65 -21.25
C SER A 178 -18.83 -20.85 -20.13
N GLN A 179 -19.28 -20.77 -18.88
CA GLN A 179 -18.44 -21.11 -17.73
C GLN A 179 -18.45 -22.63 -17.49
N THR A 180 -17.33 -23.15 -17.04
CA THR A 180 -17.16 -24.51 -16.53
C THR A 180 -16.96 -24.44 -15.02
N GLU A 181 -17.27 -25.53 -14.31
CA GLU A 181 -17.07 -25.59 -12.85
C GLU A 181 -15.58 -25.58 -12.50
N ASP A 182 -14.80 -26.41 -13.23
CA ASP A 182 -13.36 -26.60 -13.02
C ASP A 182 -12.55 -26.20 -14.26
N THR A 183 -11.22 -26.13 -14.10
CA THR A 183 -10.27 -25.91 -15.20
C THR A 183 -10.14 -27.16 -16.07
N VAL A 184 -10.50 -27.05 -17.35
CA VAL A 184 -10.51 -28.18 -18.28
C VAL A 184 -9.14 -28.36 -18.95
N VAL A 185 -8.61 -29.59 -18.90
CA VAL A 185 -7.31 -29.99 -19.50
C VAL A 185 -7.49 -30.70 -20.84
N SER A 186 -8.62 -31.37 -21.07
CA SER A 186 -8.90 -32.03 -22.34
C SER A 186 -10.37 -31.92 -22.72
N LEU A 187 -10.61 -31.67 -23.99
CA LEU A 187 -11.93 -31.48 -24.60
C LEU A 187 -12.12 -32.46 -25.75
N LYS A 188 -13.24 -33.19 -25.75
CA LYS A 188 -13.66 -34.00 -26.90
C LYS A 188 -15.18 -33.97 -27.08
N LEU A 189 -15.62 -34.10 -28.33
CA LEU A 189 -17.01 -34.43 -28.64
C LEU A 189 -17.15 -35.94 -28.67
N SER A 190 -18.11 -36.44 -27.89
CA SER A 190 -18.39 -37.86 -27.77
C SER A 190 -19.86 -38.12 -28.11
N THR A 191 -20.11 -39.27 -28.72
CA THR A 191 -21.46 -39.76 -29.00
C THR A 191 -21.68 -41.04 -28.19
N PHE A 192 -22.58 -40.99 -27.21
CA PHE A 192 -22.83 -42.12 -26.30
C PHE A 192 -24.04 -42.96 -26.71
N SER A 193 -25.05 -42.34 -27.33
CA SER A 193 -26.25 -43.02 -27.82
C SER A 193 -26.83 -42.29 -29.03
N SER A 194 -27.87 -42.87 -29.65
CA SER A 194 -28.63 -42.20 -30.71
C SER A 194 -29.27 -40.88 -30.26
N THR A 195 -29.62 -40.77 -28.97
CA THR A 195 -30.20 -39.57 -28.36
C THR A 195 -29.13 -38.54 -27.97
N TYR A 196 -27.98 -39.01 -27.46
CA TYR A 196 -26.88 -38.16 -26.99
C TYR A 196 -25.72 -38.19 -27.98
N GLN A 197 -25.90 -37.46 -29.09
CA GLN A 197 -24.89 -37.24 -30.11
C GLN A 197 -24.19 -35.91 -29.88
N ASN A 198 -22.88 -35.86 -30.16
CA ASN A 198 -22.06 -34.64 -30.09
C ASN A 198 -22.10 -33.94 -28.71
N VAL A 199 -21.92 -34.72 -27.65
CA VAL A 199 -21.88 -34.21 -26.27
C VAL A 199 -20.45 -33.83 -25.89
N LEU A 200 -20.28 -32.69 -25.21
CA LEU A 200 -18.97 -32.24 -24.75
C LEU A 200 -18.51 -33.08 -23.56
N SER A 201 -17.39 -33.76 -23.73
CA SER A 201 -16.69 -34.49 -22.69
C SER A 201 -15.47 -33.67 -22.26
N MET A 202 -15.44 -33.29 -20.99
CA MET A 202 -14.43 -32.41 -20.40
C MET A 202 -13.70 -33.14 -19.28
N LEU A 203 -12.37 -33.11 -19.29
CA LEU A 203 -11.54 -33.63 -18.21
C LEU A 203 -10.93 -32.48 -17.41
N SER A 204 -11.20 -32.44 -16.11
CA SER A 204 -10.67 -31.46 -15.16
C SER A 204 -9.24 -31.78 -14.72
N THR A 205 -8.50 -30.76 -14.28
CA THR A 205 -7.18 -30.91 -13.62
C THR A 205 -7.23 -31.81 -12.38
N GLU A 206 -8.38 -31.87 -11.70
CA GLU A 206 -8.60 -32.71 -10.52
C GLU A 206 -8.98 -34.16 -10.86
N GLY A 207 -9.02 -34.52 -12.14
CA GLY A 207 -9.37 -35.86 -12.60
C GLY A 207 -10.88 -36.13 -12.70
N ARG A 208 -11.72 -35.09 -12.53
CA ARG A 208 -13.17 -35.21 -12.75
C ARG A 208 -13.47 -35.22 -14.25
N VAL A 209 -14.36 -36.13 -14.68
CA VAL A 209 -14.87 -36.17 -16.05
C VAL A 209 -16.30 -35.63 -16.05
N SER A 210 -16.51 -34.51 -16.72
CA SER A 210 -17.81 -33.87 -16.84
C SER A 210 -18.33 -34.01 -18.26
N ILE A 211 -19.56 -34.49 -18.40
CA ILE A 211 -20.25 -34.64 -19.67
C ILE A 211 -21.37 -33.59 -19.69
N GLY A 212 -21.31 -32.67 -20.64
CA GLY A 212 -22.21 -31.52 -20.68
C GLY A 212 -22.68 -31.16 -22.08
N TYR A 213 -23.78 -30.41 -22.13
CA TYR A 213 -24.27 -29.74 -23.32
C TYR A 213 -24.25 -28.23 -23.09
N LEU A 214 -24.27 -27.46 -24.19
CA LEU A 214 -24.32 -26.00 -24.09
C LEU A 214 -25.73 -25.56 -23.70
N GLY A 215 -25.86 -24.92 -22.54
CA GLY A 215 -27.15 -24.43 -22.06
C GLY A 215 -27.67 -23.28 -22.92
N THR A 216 -28.73 -23.52 -23.69
CA THR A 216 -29.33 -22.52 -24.61
C THR A 216 -30.47 -21.74 -23.99
N GLU A 217 -30.95 -22.15 -22.82
CA GLU A 217 -32.04 -21.47 -22.12
C GLU A 217 -31.47 -20.31 -21.29
N PRO A 218 -31.81 -19.04 -21.61
CA PRO A 218 -31.49 -17.96 -20.70
C PRO A 218 -32.24 -18.23 -19.40
N ASN A 219 -31.51 -18.26 -18.29
CA ASN A 219 -32.13 -18.12 -16.97
C ASN A 219 -32.75 -16.72 -16.91
N LEU A 220 -34.00 -16.60 -17.38
CA LEU A 220 -34.85 -15.46 -17.07
C LEU A 220 -34.82 -15.33 -15.56
N TYR A 221 -34.39 -14.17 -15.08
CA TYR A 221 -34.32 -13.86 -13.66
C TYR A 221 -35.74 -13.91 -13.08
N LYS A 222 -36.19 -15.12 -12.75
CA LYS A 222 -37.39 -15.36 -11.98
C LYS A 222 -36.91 -15.30 -10.55
N VAL A 223 -37.32 -14.23 -9.86
CA VAL A 223 -37.21 -14.19 -8.40
C VAL A 223 -37.78 -15.53 -7.91
N PRO A 224 -36.96 -16.38 -7.26
CA PRO A 224 -37.46 -17.66 -6.75
C PRO A 224 -38.71 -17.34 -5.93
N VAL A 225 -39.82 -18.01 -6.22
CA VAL A 225 -40.99 -17.93 -5.33
C VAL A 225 -40.53 -18.62 -4.06
N ASP A 226 -40.08 -17.82 -3.11
CA ASP A 226 -39.42 -18.29 -1.91
C ASP A 226 -40.48 -19.01 -1.08
N ASN A 227 -40.51 -20.35 -1.16
CA ASN A 227 -41.19 -21.17 -0.15
C ASN A 227 -40.42 -21.16 1.17
N ARG A 228 -39.40 -20.31 1.32
CA ARG A 228 -38.83 -19.98 2.62
C ARG A 228 -39.90 -19.29 3.44
N PHE A 229 -40.34 -19.97 4.49
CA PHE A 229 -41.19 -19.41 5.52
C PHE A 229 -40.43 -18.24 6.17
N ILE A 230 -40.64 -17.03 5.66
CA ILE A 230 -40.15 -15.81 6.31
C ILE A 230 -41.06 -15.63 7.52
N ASP A 231 -40.51 -15.83 8.72
CA ASP A 231 -41.23 -15.48 9.94
C ASP A 231 -41.37 -13.96 10.02
N PHE A 232 -42.47 -13.47 9.45
CA PHE A 232 -42.82 -12.06 9.45
C PHE A 232 -42.88 -11.51 10.88
N LYS A 233 -43.14 -12.35 11.89
CA LYS A 233 -43.18 -11.90 13.29
C LYS A 233 -41.78 -11.56 13.79
N THR A 234 -40.79 -12.40 13.51
CA THR A 234 -39.38 -12.13 13.88
C THR A 234 -38.83 -10.95 13.10
N LYS A 235 -39.12 -10.85 11.80
CA LYS A 235 -38.69 -9.73 10.96
C LYS A 235 -39.35 -8.40 11.34
N ILE A 236 -40.63 -8.41 11.69
CA ILE A 236 -41.32 -7.21 12.20
C ILE A 236 -40.78 -6.83 13.58
N GLN A 237 -40.42 -7.80 14.42
CA GLN A 237 -39.79 -7.51 15.72
C GLN A 237 -38.41 -6.88 15.52
N GLU A 238 -37.55 -7.48 14.70
CA GLU A 238 -36.23 -6.95 14.36
C GLU A 238 -36.34 -5.55 13.73
N MET A 239 -37.29 -5.35 12.81
CA MET A 239 -37.57 -4.04 12.21
C MET A 239 -38.07 -3.02 13.25
N ARG A 240 -38.92 -3.43 14.20
CA ARG A 240 -39.36 -2.56 15.30
C ARG A 240 -38.23 -2.22 16.25
N ASP A 241 -37.34 -3.17 16.54
CA ASP A 241 -36.18 -2.97 17.41
C ASP A 241 -35.19 -2.01 16.75
N ILE A 242 -34.98 -2.15 15.43
CA ILE A 242 -34.17 -1.23 14.62
C ILE A 242 -34.84 0.14 14.51
N GLU A 243 -36.14 0.23 14.20
CA GLU A 243 -36.88 1.51 14.15
C GLU A 243 -36.93 2.19 15.53
N ALA A 244 -37.05 1.42 16.61
CA ALA A 244 -36.95 1.92 17.97
C ALA A 244 -35.54 2.47 18.21
N SER A 245 -34.48 1.72 17.87
CA SER A 245 -33.10 2.21 17.96
C SER A 245 -32.87 3.46 17.12
N ILE A 246 -33.46 3.54 15.91
CA ILE A 246 -33.35 4.69 15.02
C ILE A 246 -34.10 5.90 15.59
N LYS A 247 -35.31 5.71 16.14
CA LYS A 247 -36.07 6.77 16.82
C LYS A 247 -35.39 7.24 18.11
N ASP A 248 -34.77 6.33 18.86
CA ASP A 248 -33.96 6.66 20.04
C ASP A 248 -32.69 7.44 19.66
N SER A 249 -32.10 7.14 18.50
CA SER A 249 -30.99 7.93 17.92
C SER A 249 -31.44 9.17 17.15
N GLY A 250 -32.75 9.36 16.95
CA GLY A 250 -33.36 10.45 16.18
C GLY A 250 -33.46 11.77 16.94
N SER A 251 -33.15 11.79 18.24
CA SER A 251 -32.87 13.03 18.97
C SER A 251 -31.48 13.53 18.63
N VAL A 252 -31.36 14.18 17.48
CA VAL A 252 -30.25 15.09 17.16
C VAL A 252 -30.24 16.18 18.25
N GLY A 253 -29.41 16.01 19.27
CA GLY A 253 -29.34 16.94 20.41
C GLY A 253 -28.53 16.44 21.61
N LEU A 254 -28.38 15.14 21.81
CA LEU A 254 -27.44 14.61 22.81
C LEU A 254 -26.67 13.46 22.17
N GLU A 255 -25.48 13.77 21.66
CA GLU A 255 -24.47 12.76 21.39
C GLU A 255 -24.47 11.77 22.55
N LYS A 256 -24.61 10.46 22.27
CA LYS A 256 -24.06 9.45 23.18
C LYS A 256 -22.56 9.72 23.21
N LYS A 257 -22.15 10.69 24.03
CA LYS A 257 -20.77 10.85 24.45
C LYS A 257 -20.42 9.51 25.05
N SER A 258 -19.70 8.67 24.31
CA SER A 258 -18.64 7.91 24.94
C SER A 258 -17.79 8.99 25.62
N THR A 259 -18.10 9.24 26.90
CA THR A 259 -17.44 10.26 27.71
C THR A 259 -16.07 9.72 28.04
N LEU A 260 -15.21 9.63 27.02
CA LEU A 260 -13.79 9.47 27.18
C LEU A 260 -13.36 10.58 28.12
N THR A 261 -13.10 10.21 29.36
CA THR A 261 -12.78 11.18 30.41
C THR A 261 -11.30 11.03 30.68
N MET A 262 -10.57 12.11 30.38
CA MET A 262 -9.15 12.21 30.66
C MET A 262 -8.96 13.05 31.91
N LYS A 263 -8.30 12.49 32.93
CA LYS A 263 -7.88 13.22 34.13
C LYS A 263 -6.37 13.18 34.23
N CYS A 264 -5.78 14.31 34.61
CA CYS A 264 -4.33 14.48 34.69
C CYS A 264 -3.96 14.86 36.13
N ILE A 265 -3.00 14.13 36.71
CA ILE A 265 -2.52 14.37 38.08
C ILE A 265 -1.00 14.44 38.04
N ALA A 266 -0.42 15.57 38.47
CA ALA A 266 1.03 15.68 38.65
C ALA A 266 1.48 14.94 39.90
N GLY A 267 2.54 14.14 39.78
CA GLY A 267 3.25 13.55 40.90
C GLY A 267 4.27 14.51 41.52
N GLU A 268 5.01 14.01 42.50
CA GLU A 268 6.08 14.77 43.15
C GLU A 268 7.25 15.00 42.20
N LEU A 269 7.98 16.11 42.41
CA LEU A 269 9.14 16.45 41.58
C LEU A 269 10.30 15.50 41.90
N GLU A 270 10.73 14.76 40.88
CA GLU A 270 11.82 13.79 40.97
C GLU A 270 13.15 14.44 40.53
N LYS A 271 14.26 13.90 41.03
CA LYS A 271 15.61 14.31 40.56
C LYS A 271 15.88 13.71 39.19
N ALA A 272 16.60 14.43 38.33
CA ALA A 272 17.00 13.94 37.02
C ALA A 272 17.72 12.58 37.10
N THR A 273 17.23 11.59 36.36
CA THR A 273 17.85 10.27 36.17
C THR A 273 18.53 10.18 34.80
N ILE A 274 19.41 9.18 34.61
CA ILE A 274 20.16 8.97 33.36
C ILE A 274 19.24 8.70 32.15
N GLU A 275 18.02 8.22 32.39
CA GLU A 275 17.02 7.90 31.35
C GLU A 275 16.37 9.14 30.72
N HIS A 276 16.58 10.32 31.30
CA HIS A 276 15.96 11.55 30.84
C HIS A 276 17.05 12.57 30.47
N GLU A 277 17.01 13.07 29.23
CA GLU A 277 17.91 14.13 28.71
C GLU A 277 17.59 15.51 29.32
N ALA A 278 17.38 15.57 30.63
CA ALA A 278 17.13 16.80 31.35
C ALA A 278 18.43 17.59 31.52
N LYS A 279 18.34 18.92 31.35
CA LYS A 279 19.45 19.83 31.66
C LYS A 279 19.88 19.68 33.13
N GLN A 280 21.17 19.91 33.40
CA GLN A 280 21.76 19.78 34.74
C GLN A 280 20.95 20.55 35.80
N GLY A 281 20.46 19.82 36.81
CA GLY A 281 19.71 20.37 37.94
C GLY A 281 18.20 20.53 37.71
N ALA A 282 17.69 20.30 36.49
CA ALA A 282 16.26 20.37 36.21
C ALA A 282 15.50 19.19 36.86
N PRO A 283 14.45 19.45 37.66
CA PRO A 283 13.60 18.40 38.20
C PRO A 283 12.67 17.84 37.13
N ILE A 284 12.17 16.64 37.39
CA ILE A 284 11.25 15.92 36.49
C ILE A 284 9.87 15.89 37.14
N CYS A 285 8.84 16.26 36.37
CA CYS A 285 7.46 16.15 36.80
C CYS A 285 6.78 14.97 36.11
N PRO A 286 6.54 13.85 36.80
CA PRO A 286 5.74 12.76 36.28
C PRO A 286 4.26 13.15 36.29
N LEU A 287 3.64 13.24 35.12
CA LEU A 287 2.21 13.45 34.95
C LEU A 287 1.52 12.10 34.73
N THR A 288 0.61 11.72 35.63
CA THR A 288 -0.23 10.53 35.46
C THR A 288 -1.51 10.93 34.73
N VAL A 289 -1.69 10.42 33.52
CA VAL A 289 -2.87 10.62 32.69
C VAL A 289 -3.75 9.38 32.79
N THR A 290 -4.90 9.51 33.45
CA THR A 290 -5.88 8.43 33.59
C THR A 290 -7.00 8.60 32.57
N LEU A 291 -7.26 7.56 31.79
CA LEU A 291 -8.28 7.50 30.75
C LEU A 291 -9.40 6.57 31.19
N GLN A 292 -10.64 7.07 31.18
CA GLN A 292 -11.85 6.30 31.50
C GLN A 292 -12.80 6.28 30.31
N GLY A 293 -13.54 5.19 30.11
CA GLY A 293 -14.49 5.05 28.99
C GLY A 293 -13.84 4.62 27.68
N ILE A 294 -12.79 3.80 27.77
CA ILE A 294 -12.01 3.24 26.64
C ILE A 294 -12.38 1.77 26.33
N GLU A 295 -13.45 1.26 26.93
CA GLU A 295 -13.94 -0.10 26.72
C GLU A 295 -14.32 -0.33 25.25
N GLY A 296 -13.73 -1.35 24.63
CA GLY A 296 -13.97 -1.70 23.23
C GLY A 296 -13.18 -0.88 22.20
N ALA A 297 -12.21 -0.06 22.63
CA ALA A 297 -11.24 0.55 21.71
C ALA A 297 -10.09 -0.41 21.41
N ASP A 298 -9.66 -0.49 20.15
CA ASP A 298 -8.50 -1.33 19.77
C ASP A 298 -7.17 -0.69 20.22
N GLN A 299 -7.08 0.63 20.14
CA GLN A 299 -5.88 1.39 20.47
C GLN A 299 -6.25 2.82 20.85
N VAL A 300 -5.59 3.37 21.87
CA VAL A 300 -5.72 4.79 22.28
C VAL A 300 -4.39 5.50 22.05
N LYS A 301 -4.41 6.59 21.27
CA LYS A 301 -3.24 7.42 21.00
C LYS A 301 -3.34 8.74 21.74
N ILE A 302 -2.37 9.02 22.60
CA ILE A 302 -2.22 10.26 23.35
C ILE A 302 -1.17 11.12 22.63
N ASN A 303 -1.60 12.24 22.06
CA ASN A 303 -0.72 13.23 21.45
C ASN A 303 -0.46 14.38 22.42
N ILE A 304 0.80 14.80 22.50
CA ILE A 304 1.27 15.81 23.44
C ILE A 304 1.77 17.03 22.68
N ARG A 305 1.24 18.20 23.04
CA ARG A 305 1.76 19.50 22.60
C ARG A 305 2.21 20.28 23.83
N SER A 306 3.53 20.38 24.02
CA SER A 306 4.16 21.16 25.07
C SER A 306 5.47 21.78 24.58
N THR A 307 5.89 22.85 25.24
CA THR A 307 7.21 23.48 25.05
C THR A 307 8.26 22.88 25.98
N LEU A 308 7.82 22.16 27.02
CA LEU A 308 8.67 21.33 27.86
C LEU A 308 9.03 20.04 27.11
N HIS A 309 10.21 19.52 27.42
CA HIS A 309 10.67 18.27 26.84
C HIS A 309 9.99 17.08 27.54
N THR A 310 9.76 16.03 26.77
CA THR A 310 9.19 14.76 27.22
C THR A 310 9.81 13.65 26.39
N THR A 311 9.80 12.41 26.89
CA THR A 311 10.45 11.27 26.22
C THR A 311 9.86 10.96 24.85
N SER A 312 8.56 11.20 24.67
CA SER A 312 7.88 11.05 23.38
C SER A 312 6.73 12.05 23.24
N LYS A 313 6.50 12.54 22.01
CA LYS A 313 5.34 13.40 21.69
C LYS A 313 4.04 12.60 21.51
N GLN A 314 4.12 11.28 21.43
CA GLN A 314 2.98 10.39 21.27
C GLN A 314 3.16 9.11 22.10
N PHE A 315 2.10 8.73 22.82
CA PHE A 315 2.00 7.45 23.53
C PHE A 315 0.82 6.66 22.99
N ALA A 316 0.98 5.36 22.81
CA ALA A 316 -0.09 4.47 22.38
C ALA A 316 -0.33 3.40 23.45
N VAL A 317 -1.61 3.14 23.72
CA VAL A 317 -2.07 2.06 24.60
C VAL A 317 -2.88 1.10 23.74
N ASP A 318 -2.38 -0.12 23.56
CA ASP A 318 -3.02 -1.16 22.78
C ASP A 318 -3.96 -1.97 23.67
N HIS A 319 -5.17 -2.27 23.18
CA HIS A 319 -6.19 -3.07 23.87
C HIS A 319 -6.45 -2.63 25.34
N PRO A 320 -6.86 -1.38 25.58
CA PRO A 320 -7.12 -0.89 26.94
C PRO A 320 -8.25 -1.65 27.66
N GLU A 321 -8.03 -2.02 28.93
CA GLU A 321 -9.03 -2.69 29.76
C GLU A 321 -9.67 -1.71 30.77
N GLY A 322 -10.75 -1.04 30.35
CA GLY A 322 -11.58 -0.22 31.22
C GLY A 322 -10.99 1.14 31.59
N THR A 323 -10.03 1.18 32.52
CA THR A 323 -9.34 2.41 32.96
C THR A 323 -7.82 2.23 32.89
N GLU A 324 -7.18 3.05 32.08
CA GLU A 324 -5.73 3.00 31.87
C GLU A 324 -5.04 4.24 32.42
N ALA A 325 -3.84 4.07 32.98
CA ALA A 325 -3.05 5.16 33.54
C ALA A 325 -1.65 5.20 32.90
N VAL A 326 -1.37 6.26 32.15
CA VAL A 326 -0.08 6.47 31.49
C VAL A 326 0.72 7.52 32.25
N LYS A 327 1.96 7.19 32.62
CA LYS A 327 2.89 8.14 33.24
C LYS A 327 3.76 8.81 32.18
N ILE A 328 3.76 10.13 32.16
CA ILE A 328 4.47 10.96 31.18
C ILE A 328 5.35 11.94 31.93
N ALA A 329 6.67 11.87 31.74
CA ALA A 329 7.62 12.77 32.37
C ALA A 329 7.76 14.08 31.57
N PHE A 330 7.70 15.22 32.26
CA PHE A 330 7.99 16.56 31.72
C PHE A 330 9.20 17.19 32.42
N PHE A 331 10.12 17.74 31.63
CA PHE A 331 11.36 18.36 32.12
C PHE A 331 11.89 19.42 31.14
N VAL A 332 12.93 20.14 31.56
CA VAL A 332 13.63 21.12 30.71
C VAL A 332 14.73 20.43 29.90
N GLY A 333 14.61 20.45 28.58
CA GLY A 333 15.59 19.87 27.64
C GLY A 333 16.49 20.94 27.00
N ASP A 334 16.91 20.71 25.75
CA ASP A 334 17.86 21.58 25.02
C ASP A 334 17.26 22.86 24.43
N SER A 335 15.95 22.90 24.23
CA SER A 335 15.23 24.13 23.87
C SER A 335 14.63 24.79 25.10
N MET A 336 14.84 26.10 25.26
CA MET A 336 14.27 26.86 26.38
C MET A 336 12.72 26.83 26.30
N PRO A 337 12.03 26.35 27.36
CA PRO A 337 10.57 26.28 27.36
C PRO A 337 9.96 27.68 27.42
N THR A 338 8.79 27.85 26.80
CA THR A 338 8.07 29.13 26.71
C THR A 338 6.69 29.10 27.35
N SER A 339 6.31 27.96 27.95
CA SER A 339 5.05 27.77 28.67
C SER A 339 5.12 26.54 29.60
N THR A 340 4.48 26.63 30.76
CA THR A 340 4.25 25.52 31.71
C THR A 340 2.97 24.73 31.41
N THR A 341 2.21 25.11 30.39
CA THR A 341 0.98 24.42 29.99
C THR A 341 1.27 23.31 28.99
N VAL A 342 0.79 22.11 29.31
CA VAL A 342 0.81 20.92 28.45
C VAL A 342 -0.59 20.69 27.91
N HIS A 343 -0.70 20.49 26.59
CA HIS A 343 -1.95 20.09 25.95
C HIS A 343 -1.87 18.60 25.58
N LEU A 344 -2.88 17.83 25.99
CA LEU A 344 -3.00 16.39 25.77
C LEU A 344 -4.27 16.13 24.96
N ALA A 345 -4.15 15.33 23.91
CA ALA A 345 -5.27 14.88 23.10
C ALA A 345 -5.24 13.35 22.96
N ALA A 346 -6.23 12.67 23.55
CA ALA A 346 -6.40 11.23 23.46
C ALA A 346 -7.43 10.89 22.38
N HIS A 347 -7.07 10.00 21.47
CA HIS A 347 -7.92 9.54 20.37
C HIS A 347 -8.05 8.00 20.41
N CYS A 348 -9.29 7.51 20.45
CA CYS A 348 -9.59 6.08 20.48
C CYS A 348 -9.89 5.54 19.07
N SER A 349 -9.12 4.54 18.63
CA SER A 349 -9.41 3.77 17.42
C SER A 349 -10.60 2.84 17.67
N GLY A 350 -11.53 2.77 16.71
CA GLY A 350 -12.75 1.97 16.79
C GLY A 350 -13.99 2.76 17.20
N THR A 351 -13.91 3.59 18.24
CA THR A 351 -15.06 4.37 18.76
C THR A 351 -15.11 5.82 18.27
N GLN A 352 -14.05 6.30 17.59
CA GLN A 352 -13.85 7.71 17.18
C GLN A 352 -13.95 8.74 18.33
N ALA A 353 -13.88 8.28 19.58
CA ALA A 353 -13.94 9.16 20.74
C ALA A 353 -12.63 9.93 20.90
N THR A 354 -12.74 11.25 21.10
CA THR A 354 -11.59 12.13 21.34
C THR A 354 -11.80 12.93 22.62
N ALA A 355 -10.75 13.02 23.45
CA ALA A 355 -10.73 13.83 24.65
C ALA A 355 -9.51 14.75 24.63
N VAL A 356 -9.72 16.03 24.91
CA VAL A 356 -8.65 17.04 24.95
C VAL A 356 -8.65 17.69 26.31
N THR A 357 -7.48 17.73 26.95
CA THR A 357 -7.31 18.42 28.23
C THR A 357 -6.04 19.25 28.22
N SER A 358 -6.05 20.36 28.95
CA SER A 358 -4.86 21.15 29.21
C SER A 358 -4.51 21.05 30.68
N PHE A 359 -3.24 20.82 30.97
CA PHE A 359 -2.74 20.69 32.34
C PHE A 359 -1.54 21.61 32.50
N ARG A 360 -1.47 22.37 33.60
CA ARG A 360 -0.31 23.22 33.90
C ARG A 360 0.59 22.49 34.89
N VAL A 361 1.84 22.23 34.49
CA VAL A 361 2.82 21.59 35.38
C VAL A 361 3.27 22.56 36.47
N PRO A 362 3.77 22.07 37.62
CA PRO A 362 4.28 22.92 38.68
C PRO A 362 5.36 23.88 38.16
N PHE A 363 5.30 25.14 38.60
CA PHE A 363 6.20 26.19 38.11
C PHE A 363 7.68 25.90 38.46
N ALA A 364 7.93 25.23 39.58
CA ALA A 364 9.23 24.70 39.98
C ALA A 364 9.87 23.69 39.00
N VAL A 365 9.11 23.11 38.06
CA VAL A 365 9.67 22.29 36.96
C VAL A 365 10.57 23.10 36.06
N MET A 366 10.16 24.34 35.77
CA MET A 366 10.84 25.21 34.83
C MET A 366 11.85 26.13 35.52
N PHE A 367 11.57 26.57 36.75
CA PHE A 367 12.34 27.59 37.44
C PHE A 367 13.01 27.12 38.73
N THR A 368 14.10 27.80 39.06
CA THR A 368 14.85 27.76 40.32
C THR A 368 14.87 29.16 40.92
N GLU A 369 14.91 29.27 42.24
CA GLU A 369 15.11 30.57 42.89
C GLU A 369 16.52 31.11 42.58
N THR A 370 16.62 32.42 42.33
CA THR A 370 17.88 33.14 42.18
C THR A 370 17.76 34.58 42.73
N SER A 371 18.90 35.27 42.89
CA SER A 371 18.92 36.68 43.23
C SER A 371 18.23 37.54 42.14
N PRO A 372 17.34 38.47 42.51
CA PRO A 372 16.65 39.33 41.54
C PRO A 372 17.58 40.37 40.91
N GLU A 373 17.44 40.57 39.61
CA GLU A 373 18.15 41.55 38.80
C GLU A 373 17.37 42.86 38.73
N ARG A 374 18.05 43.98 39.02
CA ARG A 374 17.42 45.31 39.08
C ARG A 374 17.19 45.94 37.71
N ASN A 375 17.98 45.56 36.72
CA ASN A 375 17.96 46.12 35.37
C ASN A 375 17.84 44.99 34.36
N ALA A 376 16.78 45.02 33.56
CA ALA A 376 16.60 44.16 32.40
C ALA A 376 15.95 44.92 31.24
N THR A 377 15.97 44.35 30.05
CA THR A 377 15.52 44.97 28.80
C THR A 377 13.99 45.09 28.74
N TYR A 378 13.27 44.00 29.03
CA TYR A 378 11.83 43.95 28.97
C TYR A 378 11.23 44.14 30.36
N LYS A 379 10.29 45.07 30.49
CA LYS A 379 9.65 45.41 31.77
C LYS A 379 8.14 45.49 31.60
N LEU A 380 7.41 44.80 32.46
CA LEU A 380 5.96 44.90 32.56
C LEU A 380 5.57 45.27 33.98
N THR A 381 4.63 46.20 34.13
CA THR A 381 4.08 46.57 35.43
C THR A 381 2.59 46.26 35.44
N LEU A 382 2.16 45.44 36.39
CA LEU A 382 0.77 45.14 36.68
C LEU A 382 0.34 46.01 37.87
N GLU A 383 -0.71 46.80 37.69
CA GLU A 383 -1.35 47.57 38.75
C GLU A 383 -2.53 46.76 39.30
N SER A 384 -2.59 46.60 40.62
CA SER A 384 -3.68 45.93 41.31
C SER A 384 -4.55 46.95 42.04
N ASP A 385 -5.85 46.69 42.06
CA ASP A 385 -6.85 47.39 42.88
C ASP A 385 -6.76 47.06 44.39
N GLN A 386 -6.04 46.00 44.76
CA GLN A 386 -5.86 45.55 46.14
C GLN A 386 -4.41 45.72 46.62
N SER A 387 -4.19 45.54 47.94
CA SER A 387 -2.85 45.58 48.52
C SER A 387 -1.98 44.42 48.01
N CYS A 388 -0.70 44.70 47.72
CA CYS A 388 0.23 43.67 47.26
C CYS A 388 0.35 42.50 48.27
N VAL A 389 0.20 41.28 47.76
CA VAL A 389 0.44 40.03 48.49
C VAL A 389 1.95 39.79 48.53
N PRO A 390 2.51 39.39 49.69
CA PRO A 390 3.92 39.03 49.81
C PRO A 390 4.34 37.90 48.86
N LEU A 391 5.44 38.08 48.13
CA LEU A 391 5.88 37.11 47.11
C LEU A 391 6.23 35.74 47.69
N ASN A 392 6.75 35.70 48.92
CA ASN A 392 7.04 34.46 49.65
C ASN A 392 5.77 33.62 49.93
N THR A 393 4.61 34.25 50.07
CA THR A 393 3.32 33.53 50.23
C THR A 393 2.75 33.05 48.90
N LEU A 394 2.98 33.79 47.81
CA LEU A 394 2.55 33.40 46.47
C LEU A 394 3.40 32.23 45.92
N PHE A 395 4.70 32.27 46.19
CA PHE A 395 5.71 31.35 45.68
C PHE A 395 6.33 30.51 46.81
N HIS A 396 5.46 29.84 47.57
CA HIS A 396 5.86 29.02 48.73
C HIS A 396 6.86 27.91 48.40
N GLU A 397 6.86 27.42 47.16
CA GLU A 397 7.78 26.39 46.68
C GLU A 397 9.26 26.84 46.56
N PHE A 398 9.55 28.14 46.61
CA PHE A 398 10.90 28.69 46.42
C PHE A 398 11.58 29.22 47.70
N GLN A 399 11.01 29.03 48.90
CA GLN A 399 11.64 29.37 50.20
C GLN A 399 12.29 30.77 50.31
N THR A 400 11.75 31.78 49.63
CA THR A 400 12.32 33.14 49.61
C THR A 400 12.13 33.88 50.94
N GLU A 401 13.22 34.40 51.52
CA GLU A 401 13.18 35.20 52.76
C GLU A 401 12.64 36.63 52.54
N ASN A 402 12.78 37.18 51.33
CA ASN A 402 12.39 38.56 51.01
C ASN A 402 10.96 38.63 50.45
N PRO A 403 10.00 39.27 51.15
CA PRO A 403 8.62 39.37 50.68
C PRO A 403 8.42 40.33 49.50
N GLN A 404 9.41 41.18 49.18
CA GLN A 404 9.29 42.27 48.20
C GLN A 404 9.93 42.03 46.85
N SER A 405 10.80 41.02 46.74
CA SER A 405 11.46 40.71 45.47
C SER A 405 11.86 39.24 45.40
N ILE A 406 11.65 38.63 44.24
CA ILE A 406 12.05 37.26 43.94
C ILE A 406 12.64 37.19 42.52
N GLY A 407 13.68 36.37 42.34
CA GLY A 407 14.26 36.06 41.04
C GLY A 407 14.03 34.60 40.69
N PHE A 408 13.70 34.33 39.43
CA PHE A 408 13.51 33.00 38.88
C PHE A 408 14.52 32.76 37.76
N ARG A 409 15.31 31.69 37.84
CA ARG A 409 16.21 31.24 36.77
C ARG A 409 15.63 29.98 36.13
N VAL A 410 15.64 29.89 34.79
CA VAL A 410 15.26 28.65 34.11
C VAL A 410 16.33 27.58 34.33
N HIS A 411 15.95 26.35 34.70
CA HIS A 411 16.92 25.26 34.90
C HIS A 411 17.79 25.03 33.66
N GLY A 412 19.12 25.06 33.83
CA GLY A 412 20.06 24.80 32.73
C GLY A 412 20.29 25.93 31.72
N TYR A 413 19.70 27.11 31.96
CA TYR A 413 19.90 28.32 31.15
C TYR A 413 20.27 29.50 32.04
N ASP A 414 21.10 30.40 31.51
CA ASP A 414 21.37 31.69 32.12
C ASP A 414 20.29 32.71 31.71
N ALA A 415 19.04 32.38 32.05
CA ALA A 415 17.87 33.16 31.70
C ALA A 415 17.06 33.44 32.97
N THR A 416 17.05 34.69 33.40
CA THR A 416 16.48 35.12 34.67
C THR A 416 15.26 36.03 34.47
N VAL A 417 14.31 35.94 35.40
CA VAL A 417 13.13 36.79 35.48
C VAL A 417 13.00 37.28 36.91
N SER A 418 12.88 38.59 37.08
CA SER A 418 12.80 39.22 38.40
C SER A 418 11.45 39.86 38.61
N VAL A 419 10.84 39.60 39.76
CA VAL A 419 9.53 40.15 40.16
C VAL A 419 9.72 41.01 41.40
N PHE A 420 9.25 42.26 41.35
CA PHE A 420 9.30 43.22 42.43
C PHE A 420 7.89 43.66 42.82
N THR A 421 7.61 43.75 44.11
CA THR A 421 6.36 44.33 44.63
C THR A 421 6.59 45.72 45.18
N ALA A 422 5.70 46.64 44.85
CA ALA A 422 5.68 48.00 45.37
C ALA A 422 4.43 48.19 46.23
N HIS A 423 4.52 47.85 47.53
CA HIS A 423 3.38 47.90 48.45
C HIS A 423 2.69 49.28 48.54
N LYS A 424 3.45 50.37 48.39
CA LYS A 424 2.90 51.74 48.47
C LYS A 424 2.03 52.12 47.28
N SER A 425 2.20 51.47 46.13
CA SER A 425 1.48 51.77 44.89
C SER A 425 0.66 50.59 44.36
N SER A 426 0.61 49.48 45.09
CA SER A 426 -0.06 48.24 44.67
C SER A 426 0.35 47.74 43.28
N ARG A 427 1.66 47.82 42.95
CA ARG A 427 2.19 47.42 41.65
C ARG A 427 3.12 46.21 41.74
N TYR A 428 2.98 45.29 40.79
CA TYR A 428 3.91 44.19 40.54
C TYR A 428 4.72 44.50 39.28
N ARG A 429 6.04 44.56 39.39
CA ARG A 429 6.94 44.82 38.26
C ARG A 429 7.73 43.57 37.93
N ILE A 430 7.52 43.05 36.72
CA ILE A 430 8.23 41.89 36.17
C ILE A 430 9.25 42.40 35.17
N GLN A 431 10.49 41.90 35.25
CA GLN A 431 11.59 42.29 34.36
C GLN A 431 12.41 41.08 33.94
N THR A 432 12.83 41.04 32.68
CA THR A 432 13.68 39.98 32.12
C THR A 432 14.36 40.46 30.83
N ASP A 433 15.48 39.85 30.46
CA ASP A 433 16.11 40.02 29.15
C ASP A 433 15.52 39.08 28.07
N HIS A 434 14.66 38.14 28.47
CA HIS A 434 14.03 37.18 27.55
C HIS A 434 12.51 37.37 27.48
N LEU A 435 12.02 37.96 26.39
CA LEU A 435 10.59 38.24 26.19
C LEU A 435 9.69 37.00 26.34
N GLN A 436 10.16 35.82 25.94
CA GLN A 436 9.40 34.57 26.01
C GLN A 436 9.05 34.18 27.46
N LEU A 437 9.95 34.47 28.41
CA LEU A 437 9.75 34.14 29.83
C LEU A 437 8.82 35.12 30.54
N LEU A 438 8.71 36.35 30.03
CA LEU A 438 7.82 37.37 30.58
C LEU A 438 6.38 36.86 30.63
N ASN A 439 5.89 36.24 29.55
CA ASN A 439 4.53 35.70 29.48
C ASN A 439 4.29 34.57 30.49
N VAL A 440 5.28 33.69 30.69
CA VAL A 440 5.18 32.55 31.62
C VAL A 440 4.99 33.05 33.05
N VAL A 441 5.86 33.96 33.51
CA VAL A 441 5.83 34.47 34.88
C VAL A 441 4.61 35.36 35.13
N VAL A 442 4.20 36.16 34.13
CA VAL A 442 3.00 37.00 34.24
C VAL A 442 1.74 36.15 34.35
N THR A 443 1.60 35.12 33.51
CA THR A 443 0.44 34.21 33.56
C THR A 443 0.37 33.48 34.90
N GLU A 444 1.50 32.97 35.39
CA GLU A 444 1.59 32.33 36.70
C GLU A 444 1.19 33.29 37.84
N LEU A 445 1.75 34.51 37.84
CA LEU A 445 1.49 35.52 38.86
C LEU A 445 0.01 35.94 38.87
N VAL A 446 -0.57 36.20 37.70
CA VAL A 446 -1.98 36.60 37.56
C VAL A 446 -2.91 35.51 38.10
N GLU A 447 -2.65 34.24 37.81
CA GLU A 447 -3.46 33.15 38.31
C GLU A 447 -3.32 32.96 39.82
N ARG A 448 -2.09 32.97 40.36
CA ARG A 448 -1.88 32.87 41.81
C ARG A 448 -2.52 34.03 42.57
N LEU A 449 -2.48 35.25 42.02
CA LEU A 449 -3.16 36.41 42.61
C LEU A 449 -4.68 36.26 42.61
N ARG A 450 -5.27 35.76 41.52
CA ARG A 450 -6.73 35.50 41.45
C ARG A 450 -7.19 34.44 42.45
N VAL A 451 -6.35 33.46 42.75
CA VAL A 451 -6.62 32.43 43.77
C VAL A 451 -6.46 33.00 45.19
N ALA A 452 -5.40 33.79 45.43
CA ALA A 452 -5.13 34.38 46.74
C ALA A 452 -6.14 35.48 47.12
N GLN A 453 -6.63 36.24 46.14
CA GLN A 453 -7.56 37.34 46.32
C GLN A 453 -8.70 37.24 45.30
N SER A 454 -9.90 36.85 45.76
CA SER A 454 -11.07 36.71 44.89
C SER A 454 -11.55 38.08 44.39
N GLY A 455 -11.61 38.26 43.07
CA GLY A 455 -12.16 39.47 42.43
C GLY A 455 -11.15 40.57 42.10
N VAL A 456 -9.85 40.33 42.25
CA VAL A 456 -8.80 41.31 41.90
C VAL A 456 -8.83 41.67 40.41
N GLN A 457 -8.81 42.97 40.14
CA GLN A 457 -8.58 43.51 38.80
C GLN A 457 -7.12 43.92 38.65
N LEU A 458 -6.46 43.37 37.65
CA LEU A 458 -5.09 43.70 37.28
C LEU A 458 -5.11 44.51 35.98
N HIS A 459 -4.57 45.72 36.03
CA HIS A 459 -4.40 46.58 34.87
C HIS A 459 -2.94 46.56 34.43
N ALA A 460 -2.71 46.41 33.14
CA ALA A 460 -1.37 46.44 32.56
C ALA A 460 -1.42 47.17 31.23
N ASN A 461 -0.41 48.01 30.98
CA ASN A 461 -0.21 48.55 29.65
C ASN A 461 0.41 47.46 28.78
N ILE A 462 -0.29 47.09 27.71
CA ILE A 462 0.19 46.09 26.75
C ILE A 462 1.43 46.68 26.06
N PRO A 463 2.61 46.05 26.20
CA PRO A 463 3.83 46.58 25.62
C PRO A 463 3.89 46.23 24.12
N MET A 464 3.05 46.91 23.33
CA MET A 464 2.93 46.68 21.88
C MET A 464 4.29 46.80 21.16
N GLY A 465 5.18 47.69 21.62
CA GLY A 465 6.51 47.86 21.04
C GLY A 465 7.37 46.59 21.08
N TYR A 466 7.22 45.73 22.10
CA TYR A 466 7.96 44.46 22.15
C TYR A 466 7.42 43.45 21.15
N ILE A 467 6.09 43.47 20.95
CA ILE A 467 5.40 42.57 20.03
C ILE A 467 5.71 42.97 18.58
N THR A 468 5.70 44.26 18.25
CA THR A 468 5.98 44.75 16.89
C THR A 468 7.38 44.37 16.44
N THR A 469 8.40 44.52 17.29
CA THR A 469 9.78 44.14 16.93
C THR A 469 9.91 42.63 16.66
N LYS A 470 9.25 41.78 17.46
CA LYS A 470 9.24 40.32 17.19
C LYS A 470 8.41 39.93 15.99
N LEU A 471 7.33 40.67 15.71
CA LEU A 471 6.53 40.46 14.51
C LEU A 471 7.31 40.84 13.25
N GLU A 472 8.07 41.94 13.27
CA GLU A 472 8.97 42.34 12.18
C GLU A 472 10.04 41.28 11.92
N GLU A 473 10.68 40.76 12.97
CA GLU A 473 11.65 39.65 12.86
C GLU A 473 11.01 38.39 12.27
N LEU A 474 9.79 38.03 12.68
CA LEU A 474 9.06 36.89 12.12
C LEU A 474 8.74 37.11 10.64
N ILE A 475 8.28 38.29 10.25
CA ILE A 475 7.98 38.63 8.84
C ILE A 475 9.26 38.57 8.00
N GLU A 476 10.39 39.04 8.53
CA GLU A 476 11.69 38.96 7.85
C GLU A 476 12.12 37.50 7.65
N LEU A 477 11.99 36.66 8.69
CA LEU A 477 12.28 35.22 8.60
C LEU A 477 11.35 34.50 7.63
N GLU A 478 10.05 34.79 7.63
CA GLU A 478 9.10 34.23 6.66
C GLU A 478 9.44 34.65 5.22
N SER A 479 9.81 35.91 5.01
CA SER A 479 10.27 36.41 3.71
C SER A 479 11.52 35.67 3.24
N LYS A 480 12.51 35.51 4.13
CA LYS A 480 13.73 34.75 3.85
C LYS A 480 13.45 33.28 3.53
N SER A 481 12.58 32.64 4.29
CA SER A 481 12.14 31.25 4.07
C SER A 481 11.50 31.09 2.69
N ARG A 482 10.61 32.00 2.28
CA ARG A 482 9.98 31.97 0.96
C ARG A 482 10.99 32.12 -0.19
N ILE A 483 11.98 32.98 -0.01
CA ILE A 483 13.05 33.16 -1.00
C ILE A 483 13.88 31.87 -1.11
N GLN A 484 14.28 31.29 0.02
CA GLN A 484 15.05 30.04 0.04
C GLN A 484 14.26 28.86 -0.55
N GLU A 485 12.98 28.73 -0.22
CA GLU A 485 12.09 27.71 -0.80
C GLU A 485 12.00 27.84 -2.32
N LYS A 486 11.90 29.07 -2.84
CA LYS A 486 11.89 29.32 -4.29
C LYS A 486 13.20 28.89 -4.94
N VAL A 487 14.35 29.23 -4.33
CA VAL A 487 15.68 28.84 -4.84
C VAL A 487 15.83 27.31 -4.87
N ILE A 488 15.44 26.62 -3.79
CA ILE A 488 15.44 25.15 -3.73
C ILE A 488 14.52 24.58 -4.81
N GLY A 489 13.33 25.17 -5.00
CA GLY A 489 12.37 24.75 -6.03
C GLY A 489 12.88 24.93 -7.47
N ASP A 490 13.62 26.00 -7.75
CA ASP A 490 14.26 26.23 -9.05
C ASP A 490 15.41 25.23 -9.28
N ARG A 491 16.30 25.02 -8.29
CA ARG A 491 17.41 24.05 -8.38
C ARG A 491 16.94 22.60 -8.48
N SER A 492 15.89 22.23 -7.76
CA SER A 492 15.28 20.90 -7.85
C SER A 492 14.63 20.65 -9.22
N ARG A 493 14.17 21.70 -9.91
CA ARG A 493 13.68 21.59 -11.30
C ARG A 493 14.83 21.40 -12.27
N GLU A 494 15.94 22.11 -12.08
CA GLU A 494 17.16 21.95 -12.88
C GLU A 494 17.72 20.53 -12.75
N MET A 495 17.87 20.01 -11.53
CA MET A 495 18.33 18.64 -11.27
C MET A 495 17.46 17.60 -11.99
N ARG A 496 16.12 17.72 -11.89
CA ARG A 496 15.19 16.82 -12.61
C ARG A 496 15.31 16.92 -14.13
N ALA A 497 15.58 18.11 -14.68
CA ALA A 497 15.80 18.28 -16.11
C ALA A 497 17.09 17.60 -16.57
N ILE A 498 18.16 17.66 -15.76
CA ILE A 498 19.42 16.95 -15.99
C ILE A 498 19.21 15.44 -15.94
N GLU A 499 18.51 14.93 -14.93
CA GLU A 499 18.17 13.50 -14.82
C GLU A 499 17.36 13.00 -16.02
N ALA A 500 16.35 13.76 -16.46
CA ALA A 500 15.59 13.44 -17.66
C ALA A 500 16.46 13.41 -18.93
N LEU A 501 17.43 14.32 -19.04
CA LEU A 501 18.40 14.33 -20.13
C LEU A 501 19.30 13.08 -20.09
N ILE A 502 19.83 12.71 -18.92
CA ILE A 502 20.62 11.48 -18.72
C ILE A 502 19.81 10.27 -19.18
N LEU A 503 18.58 10.10 -18.68
CA LEU A 503 17.70 8.97 -19.02
C LEU A 503 17.42 8.89 -20.53
N SER A 504 17.23 10.03 -21.18
CA SER A 504 16.99 10.08 -22.62
C SER A 504 18.21 9.63 -23.44
N LYS A 505 19.41 9.99 -22.98
CA LYS A 505 20.68 9.64 -23.60
C LYS A 505 21.08 8.20 -23.33
N THR A 506 20.87 7.67 -22.12
CA THR A 506 21.13 6.26 -21.79
C THR A 506 20.23 5.29 -22.55
N ARG A 507 19.03 5.75 -22.97
CA ARG A 507 18.15 4.97 -23.86
C ARG A 507 18.72 4.84 -25.28
N ASN A 508 19.61 5.73 -25.70
CA ASN A 508 20.19 5.71 -27.03
C ASN A 508 21.32 4.67 -27.09
N THR A 509 21.33 3.81 -28.11
CA THR A 509 22.32 2.73 -28.24
C THR A 509 23.69 3.21 -28.73
N LYS A 510 23.85 4.52 -28.99
CA LYS A 510 25.10 5.12 -29.40
C LYS A 510 25.92 5.54 -28.17
N PRO A 511 27.22 5.20 -28.09
CA PRO A 511 28.07 5.68 -27.02
C PRO A 511 28.29 7.19 -27.17
N GLU A 512 27.63 7.98 -26.33
CA GLU A 512 27.90 9.41 -26.15
C GLU A 512 28.66 9.61 -24.83
N THR A 513 29.50 10.64 -24.74
CA THR A 513 30.22 10.99 -23.51
C THR A 513 29.28 11.69 -22.53
N PHE A 514 29.31 11.25 -21.26
CA PHE A 514 28.47 11.76 -20.17
C PHE A 514 29.18 12.77 -19.26
N GLU A 515 30.50 12.95 -19.40
CA GLU A 515 31.34 13.74 -18.48
C GLU A 515 30.80 15.15 -18.19
N HIS A 516 30.31 15.86 -19.21
CA HIS A 516 29.77 17.21 -19.04
C HIS A 516 28.43 17.23 -18.29
N ILE A 517 27.63 16.17 -18.44
CA ILE A 517 26.32 16.06 -17.79
C ILE A 517 26.49 15.59 -16.35
N ASP A 518 27.45 14.68 -16.12
CA ASP A 518 27.80 14.22 -14.78
C ASP A 518 28.38 15.36 -13.92
N LEU A 519 29.23 16.21 -14.50
CA LEU A 519 29.71 17.42 -13.83
C LEU A 519 28.54 18.35 -13.45
N LEU A 520 27.65 18.62 -14.41
CA LEU A 520 26.49 19.48 -14.19
C LEU A 520 25.53 18.90 -13.12
N TYR A 521 25.36 17.58 -13.09
CA TYR A 521 24.57 16.89 -12.07
C TYR A 521 25.22 17.01 -10.69
N SER A 522 26.52 16.77 -10.58
CA SER A 522 27.26 16.87 -9.32
C SER A 522 27.16 18.28 -8.73
N ASP A 523 27.37 19.31 -9.55
CA ASP A 523 27.26 20.70 -9.14
C ASP A 523 25.85 21.06 -8.69
N ALA A 524 24.82 20.63 -9.43
CA ALA A 524 23.42 20.87 -9.07
C ALA A 524 23.03 20.15 -7.76
N HIS A 525 23.51 18.92 -7.59
CA HIS A 525 23.24 18.11 -6.40
C HIS A 525 23.92 18.69 -5.15
N GLU A 526 25.19 19.08 -5.23
CA GLU A 526 25.90 19.75 -4.12
C GLU A 526 25.21 21.06 -3.73
N GLN A 527 24.74 21.85 -4.70
CA GLN A 527 24.00 23.08 -4.43
C GLN A 527 22.68 22.82 -3.70
N VAL A 528 21.92 21.80 -4.11
CA VAL A 528 20.66 21.43 -3.43
C VAL A 528 20.95 20.96 -2.01
N ILE A 529 21.95 20.10 -1.82
CA ILE A 529 22.34 19.62 -0.48
C ILE A 529 22.81 20.76 0.41
N ALA A 530 23.63 21.68 -0.11
CA ALA A 530 24.10 22.84 0.65
C ALA A 530 22.94 23.75 1.10
N LEU A 531 21.89 23.87 0.28
CA LEU A 531 20.69 24.64 0.64
C LEU A 531 19.82 23.93 1.69
N VAL A 532 19.74 22.60 1.66
CA VAL A 532 18.96 21.79 2.61
C VAL A 532 19.66 21.62 3.95
N LEU A 533 20.99 21.44 3.95
CA LEU A 533 21.81 21.32 5.16
C LEU A 533 22.18 22.68 5.77
N SER A 534 21.81 23.77 5.13
CA SER A 534 21.95 25.11 5.71
C SER A 534 21.13 25.18 7.00
N PRO A 535 21.67 25.70 8.11
CA PRO A 535 21.04 25.69 9.45
C PRO A 535 19.79 26.58 9.58
N PHE A 536 19.15 26.94 8.46
CA PHE A 536 17.92 27.70 8.40
C PHE A 536 16.66 26.80 8.24
N PHE A 537 16.83 25.47 8.20
CA PHE A 537 15.75 24.48 8.27
C PHE A 537 15.68 23.78 9.63
#